data_AF-A0A5K0YHF2-F1
#
_entry.id   AF-A0A5K0YHF2-F1
#
_cell.length_a   1.000
_cell.length_b   1.000
_cell.length_c   1.000
_cell.angle_alpha   90.00
_cell.angle_beta   90.00
_cell.angle_gamma   90.00
#
_symmetry.space_group_name_H-M   'P 1'
#
loop_
_entity.id
_entity.type
_entity.pdbx_description
1 polymer ?
#
loop_
_entity_poly.entity_id
_entity_poly.type
_entity_poly.pdbx_seq_one_letter_code
_entity_poly.pdbx_strand_id
1 'polypeptide(L)' 'KLDPRSIKGVFVGYSSTQKGYKCLDPTTGRVYVTRDVTFLEHASYFCENPLQG' A
#
# COMPACT_ATOMS: atom_id res chain seq x y z
N LYS A 1 -4.91 3.75 24.45
CA LYS A 1 -5.57 3.10 23.30
C LYS A 1 -5.01 3.79 22.06
N LEU A 2 -4.21 3.10 21.26
CA LEU A 2 -3.71 3.66 20.00
C LEU A 2 -4.81 3.46 18.98
N ASP A 3 -5.30 4.54 18.36
CA ASP A 3 -6.21 4.41 17.24
C ASP A 3 -5.49 3.65 16.11
N PRO A 4 -6.06 2.53 15.62
CA PRO A 4 -5.48 1.83 14.48
C PRO A 4 -5.68 2.69 13.23
N ARG A 5 -4.74 3.59 12.97
CA ARG A 5 -4.71 4.40 11.76
C ARG A 5 -3.96 3.66 10.67
N SER A 6 -4.58 2.61 10.15
CA SER A 6 -4.07 1.95 8.94
C SER A 6 -4.20 2.90 7.75
N ILE A 7 -3.13 3.02 6.97
CA ILE A 7 -3.08 3.84 5.76
C ILE A 7 -3.27 2.89 4.57
N LYS A 8 -4.30 3.13 3.76
CA LYS A 8 -4.46 2.41 2.49
C LYS A 8 -3.37 2.85 1.52
N GLY A 9 -2.64 1.89 0.96
CA GLY A 9 -1.63 2.12 -0.06
C GLY A 9 -1.54 0.98 -1.06
N VAL A 10 -0.69 1.17 -2.07
CA VAL A 10 -0.39 0.19 -3.11
C VAL A 10 0.89 -0.54 -2.74
N PHE A 11 0.87 -1.86 -2.75
CA PHE A 11 2.08 -2.65 -2.59
C PHE A 11 3.00 -2.44 -3.80
N VAL A 12 4.25 -2.03 -3.55
CA VAL A 12 5.24 -1.75 -4.60
C VAL A 12 6.51 -2.61 -4.49
N GLY A 13 6.59 -3.49 -3.48
CA GLY A 13 7.70 -4.43 -3.33
C GLY A 13 8.22 -4.54 -1.90
N TYR A 14 9.44 -5.02 -1.76
CA TYR A 14 10.07 -5.27 -0.45
C TYR A 14 11.19 -4.27 -0.17
N SER A 15 11.46 -3.98 1.10
CA SER A 15 12.64 -3.23 1.50
C SER A 15 13.89 -4.09 1.46
N SER A 16 14.93 -3.59 0.78
CA SER A 16 16.23 -4.27 0.65
C SER A 16 17.05 -4.22 1.93
N THR A 17 16.80 -3.22 2.80
CA THR A 17 17.59 -2.97 4.01
C THR A 17 16.85 -3.31 5.29
N GLN A 18 15.52 -3.44 5.23
CA GLN A 18 14.67 -3.71 6.38
C GLN A 18 13.71 -4.82 6.03
N LYS A 19 13.47 -5.78 6.92
CA LYS A 19 12.39 -6.75 6.72
C LYS A 19 11.05 -6.01 6.81
N GLY A 20 10.39 -5.81 5.68
CA GLY A 20 9.12 -5.09 5.56
C GLY A 20 8.71 -4.87 4.12
N TYR A 21 7.42 -4.60 3.92
CA TYR A 21 6.82 -4.29 2.65
C TYR A 21 6.89 -2.79 2.39
N LYS A 22 7.18 -2.42 1.14
CA LYS A 22 7.05 -1.05 0.64
C LYS A 22 5.62 -0.85 0.14
N CYS A 23 4.94 0.13 0.71
CA CYS A 23 3.61 0.55 0.28
C CYS A 23 3.64 2.03 -0.09
N LEU A 24 3.15 2.36 -1.28
CA LEU A 24 3.00 3.73 -1.75
C LEU A 24 1.61 4.24 -1.35
N ASP A 25 1.53 5.40 -0.72
CA ASP A 25 0.31 6.18 -0.66
C ASP A 25 0.24 7.09 -1.90
N PRO A 26 -0.60 6.80 -2.90
CA PRO A 26 -0.69 7.60 -4.11
C PRO A 26 -1.31 8.99 -3.88
N THR A 27 -1.97 9.23 -2.74
CA THR A 27 -2.51 10.55 -2.39
C THR A 27 -1.38 11.52 -2.02
N THR A 28 -0.37 11.03 -1.30
CA THR A 28 0.75 11.84 -0.79
C THR A 28 2.06 11.61 -1.53
N GLY A 29 2.14 10.58 -2.37
CA GLY A 29 3.37 10.12 -3.04
C GLY A 29 4.39 9.50 -2.10
N ARG A 30 4.06 9.30 -0.82
CA ARG A 30 4.99 8.79 0.20
C ARG A 30 5.06 7.27 0.17
N VAL A 31 6.27 6.74 0.28
CA VAL A 31 6.51 5.30 0.45
C VAL A 31 6.77 4.99 1.91
N TYR A 32 6.02 4.03 2.44
CA TYR A 32 6.14 3.53 3.80
C TYR A 32 6.74 2.12 3.77
N VAL A 33 7.58 1.80 4.75
CA VAL A 33 8.09 0.44 4.98
C VAL A 33 7.51 -0.09 6.28
N THR A 34 6.72 -1.16 6.23
CA THR A 34 6.12 -1.76 7.42
C THR A 34 5.97 -3.28 7.28
N ARG A 35 5.96 -4.00 8.39
CA ARG A 35 5.65 -5.44 8.44
C ARG A 35 4.16 -5.70 8.68
N ASP A 36 3.49 -4.74 9.30
CA ASP A 36 2.07 -4.83 9.65
C ASP A 36 1.25 -4.34 8.45
N VAL A 37 0.97 -5.26 7.53
CA VAL A 37 0.17 -5.01 6.33
C VAL A 37 -0.93 -6.06 6.22
N THR A 38 -2.09 -5.64 5.73
CA THR A 38 -3.18 -6.54 5.32
C THR A 38 -3.39 -6.38 3.82
N PHE A 39 -3.24 -7.47 3.07
CA PHE A 39 -3.48 -7.47 1.63
C PHE A 39 -4.96 -7.58 1.33
N LEU A 40 -5.44 -6.71 0.43
CA LEU A 40 -6.80 -6.75 -0.09
C LEU A 40 -6.74 -7.28 -1.54
N GLU A 41 -6.45 -8.57 -1.70
CA GLU A 41 -6.18 -9.18 -3.02
C GLU A 41 -7.35 -9.09 -4.01
N HIS A 42 -8.58 -8.98 -3.50
CA HIS A 42 -9.80 -8.85 -4.30
C HIS A 42 -10.21 -7.40 -4.57
N ALA A 43 -9.41 -6.42 -4.13
CA ALA A 43 -9.70 -5.01 -4.30
C ALA A 43 -8.55 -4.30 -5.01
N SER A 44 -8.86 -3.66 -6.14
CA SER A 44 -7.94 -2.73 -6.78
C SER A 44 -7.91 -1.42 -6.00
N TYR A 45 -6.71 -0.87 -5.80
CA TYR A 45 -6.58 0.46 -5.19
C TYR A 45 -7.15 1.54 -6.11
N PHE A 46 -6.89 1.42 -7.41
CA PHE A 46 -7.45 2.28 -8.44
C PHE A 46 -8.78 1.69 -8.92
N CYS A 47 -9.80 2.53 -9.08
CA CYS A 47 -11.00 2.14 -9.80
C CYS A 47 -10.61 1.81 -11.24
N GLU A 48 -11.27 0.83 -11.86
CA GLU A 48 -10.97 0.45 -13.24
C GLU A 48 -11.05 1.68 -14.14
N ASN A 49 -9.93 2.02 -14.77
CA ASN A 49 -9.93 3.03 -15.80
C ASN A 49 -10.62 2.40 -17.01
N PRO A 50 -11.73 2.97 -17.53
CA PRO A 50 -12.38 2.45 -18.74
C PRO A 50 -11.51 2.57 -20.01
N LEU A 51 -10.26 3.02 -19.86
CA LEU A 51 -9.30 3.26 -20.94
C LEU A 51 -8.10 2.30 -20.90
N GLN A 52 -8.04 1.35 -19.96
CA GLN A 52 -7.07 0.25 -20.02
C GLN A 52 -7.72 -0.92 -20.76
N GLY A 53 -7.78 -0.79 -22.10
CA GLY A 53 -8.11 -1.84 -23.06
C GLY A 53 -6.94 -2.07 -24.01
#